data_AF-A0A0D0BQL5-F1
#
_entry.id   AF-A0A0D0BQL5-F1
#
_cell.length_a   1.000
_cell.length_b   1.000
_cell.length_c   1.000
_cell.angle_alpha   90.00
_cell.angle_beta   90.00
_cell.angle_gamma   90.00
#
_symmetry.space_group_name_H-M   'P 1'
#
loop_
_entity.id
_entity.type
_entity.pdbx_description
1 polymer ?
#
loop_
_entity_poly.entity_id
_entity_poly.type
_entity_poly.pdbx_seq_one_letter_code
_entity_poly.pdbx_strand_id
1 'polypeptide(L)'
;VSKNIQLLHDTWLCRKPDSTCPSSHCYVTPTGKHLHLSHEHFTCWAAAILKGFEHVTLSTPPNYWLFDVVNQDGNIAKEKLSPVLQHRLKDLETQVNEYHACPCCSTAPPAPSQCMNRTDVASDVLLPATHAPGDEISISDFCTHYDLTSTVLKKLQENLLRKACSLHFVSLQDLKYMQFNHGDITDL
;
A
#
# COMPACT_ATOMS: atom_id res chain seq x y z
N VAL A 1 8.64 25.30 -8.62
CA VAL A 1 8.96 24.57 -7.36
C VAL A 1 8.20 25.25 -6.23
N SER A 2 7.44 24.50 -5.43
CA SER A 2 6.66 25.06 -4.32
C SER A 2 7.59 25.53 -3.19
N LYS A 3 7.32 26.67 -2.55
CA LYS A 3 8.13 27.19 -1.42
C LYS A 3 8.29 26.15 -0.30
N ASN A 4 7.28 25.32 -0.09
CA ASN A 4 7.31 24.25 0.92
C ASN A 4 8.31 23.15 0.58
N ILE A 5 8.49 22.82 -0.70
CA ILE A 5 9.49 21.82 -1.13
C ILE A 5 10.89 22.31 -0.79
N GLN A 6 11.19 23.58 -1.10
CA GLN A 6 12.50 24.16 -0.81
C GLN A 6 12.79 24.21 0.69
N LEU A 7 11.81 24.62 1.50
CA LEU A 7 11.92 24.59 2.97
C LEU A 7 12.18 23.17 3.51
N LEU A 8 11.51 22.16 2.96
CA LEU A 8 11.74 20.77 3.36
C LEU A 8 13.14 20.28 2.95
N HIS A 9 13.62 20.64 1.77
CA HIS A 9 14.99 20.31 1.34
C HIS A 9 16.05 20.91 2.27
N ASP A 10 15.92 22.20 2.61
CA ASP A 10 16.87 22.88 3.49
C ASP A 10 16.83 22.31 4.93
N THR A 11 15.64 21.88 5.38
CA THR A 11 15.45 21.32 6.73
C THR A 11 16.03 19.92 6.87
N TRP A 12 15.84 19.07 5.85
CA TRP A 12 16.11 17.63 5.93
C TRP A 12 17.41 17.20 5.22
N LEU A 13 18.39 18.09 5.20
CA LEU A 13 19.76 17.74 4.81
C LEU A 13 20.32 16.68 5.76
N CYS A 14 20.85 15.59 5.21
CA CYS A 14 21.45 14.55 6.00
C CYS A 14 22.73 15.08 6.67
N ARG A 15 22.72 15.23 7.99
CA ARG A 15 23.87 15.74 8.77
C ARG A 15 24.83 14.64 9.23
N LYS A 16 24.68 13.40 8.75
CA LYS A 16 25.51 12.28 9.20
C LYS A 16 26.89 12.35 8.51
N PRO A 17 28.00 12.50 9.24
CA PRO A 17 29.30 12.77 8.64
C PRO A 17 30.01 11.55 8.03
N ASP A 18 29.54 10.32 8.26
CA ASP A 18 30.30 9.12 7.88
C ASP A 18 29.46 8.14 7.07
N SER A 19 29.81 8.01 5.77
CA SER A 19 29.67 6.93 4.75
C SER A 19 28.57 5.85 4.84
N THR A 20 27.65 5.94 5.78
CA THR A 20 26.63 4.94 6.12
C THR A 20 25.28 5.32 5.53
N CYS A 21 25.16 6.58 5.08
CA CYS A 21 23.95 7.10 4.45
C CYS A 21 24.31 7.65 3.08
N PRO A 22 23.96 6.97 1.97
CA PRO A 22 24.28 7.41 0.61
C PRO A 22 23.42 8.60 0.14
N SER A 23 22.51 9.07 1.00
CA SER A 23 21.44 9.99 0.67
C SER A 23 21.75 11.40 1.14
N SER A 24 21.64 12.39 0.25
CA SER A 24 21.83 13.81 0.59
C SER A 24 20.74 14.36 1.52
N HIS A 25 19.54 13.80 1.43
CA HIS A 25 18.39 14.21 2.22
C HIS A 25 17.77 13.01 2.94
N CYS A 26 17.59 13.16 4.25
CA CYS A 26 17.10 12.10 5.11
C CYS A 26 16.18 12.65 6.20
N TYR A 27 15.10 11.91 6.44
CA TYR A 27 14.33 12.04 7.67
C TYR A 27 14.96 11.14 8.73
N VAL A 28 15.26 11.69 9.90
CA VAL A 28 15.80 10.93 11.03
C VAL A 28 14.68 10.63 11.99
N THR A 29 14.36 9.35 12.16
CA THR A 29 13.36 8.91 13.15
C THR A 29 13.88 9.14 14.57
N PRO A 30 12.99 9.20 15.57
CA PRO A 30 13.39 9.20 16.98
C PRO A 30 14.25 7.99 17.37
N THR A 31 14.09 6.88 16.66
CA THR A 31 14.90 5.65 16.80
C THR A 31 16.31 5.77 16.21
N GLY A 32 16.64 6.91 15.57
CA GLY A 32 17.93 7.17 14.94
C GLY A 32 18.12 6.51 13.57
N LYS A 33 17.06 5.93 12.99
CA LYS A 33 17.08 5.40 11.62
C LYS A 33 16.94 6.54 10.62
N HIS A 34 17.66 6.44 9.51
CA HIS A 34 17.61 7.41 8.43
C HIS A 34 16.72 6.87 7.32
N LEU A 35 15.62 7.56 7.03
CA LEU A 35 14.83 7.32 5.82
C LEU A 35 15.32 8.26 4.72
N HIS A 36 15.67 7.70 3.56
CA HIS A 36 16.03 8.50 2.39
C HIS A 36 14.80 9.26 1.87
N LEU A 37 14.92 10.59 1.76
CA LEU A 37 13.89 11.42 1.15
C LEU A 37 14.21 11.64 -0.33
N SER A 38 13.40 11.02 -1.20
CA SER A 38 13.40 11.28 -2.63
C SER A 38 12.54 12.50 -2.99
N HIS A 39 12.61 12.95 -4.25
CA HIS A 39 11.77 14.03 -4.76
C HIS A 39 10.25 13.75 -4.57
N GLU A 40 9.85 12.48 -4.68
CA GLU A 40 8.47 12.07 -4.47
C GLU A 40 8.01 12.28 -3.02
N HIS A 41 8.88 11.99 -2.04
CA HIS A 41 8.59 12.25 -0.63
C HIS A 41 8.35 13.74 -0.38
N PHE A 42 9.20 14.61 -0.93
CA PHE A 42 9.05 16.05 -0.80
C PHE A 42 7.79 16.58 -1.50
N THR A 43 7.45 16.03 -2.66
CA THR A 43 6.24 16.41 -3.40
C THR A 43 4.98 16.02 -2.62
N CYS A 44 4.92 14.79 -2.11
CA CYS A 44 3.82 14.29 -1.30
C CYS A 44 3.67 15.10 0.00
N TRP A 45 4.77 15.35 0.70
CA TRP A 45 4.77 16.12 1.94
C TRP A 45 4.34 17.57 1.72
N ALA A 46 4.88 18.24 0.70
CA ALA A 46 4.48 19.61 0.37
C ALA A 46 2.99 19.70 -0.01
N ALA A 47 2.45 18.72 -0.74
CA ALA A 47 1.04 18.65 -1.05
C ALA A 47 0.17 18.45 0.20
N ALA A 48 0.61 17.61 1.14
CA ALA A 48 -0.09 17.40 2.41
C ALA A 48 -0.09 18.65 3.29
N ILE A 49 1.01 19.42 3.33
CA ILE A 49 1.07 20.74 4.01
C ILE A 49 0.08 21.71 3.36
N LEU A 50 0.02 21.77 2.03
CA LEU A 50 -0.91 22.66 1.31
C LEU A 50 -2.38 22.29 1.52
N LYS A 51 -2.67 21.00 1.72
CA LYS A 51 -4.03 20.52 2.01
C LYS A 51 -4.49 20.87 3.42
N GLY A 52 -3.59 21.35 4.29
CA GLY A 52 -3.93 21.79 5.64
C GLY A 52 -4.26 20.65 6.60
N PHE A 53 -3.64 19.48 6.42
CA PHE A 53 -3.80 18.40 7.40
C PHE A 53 -3.24 18.87 8.76
N GLU A 54 -4.08 18.83 9.80
CA GLU A 54 -3.75 19.33 11.14
C GLU A 54 -2.52 18.68 11.78
N HIS A 55 -2.08 17.54 11.26
CA HIS A 55 -0.95 16.76 11.77
C HIS A 55 0.30 16.80 10.88
N VAL A 56 0.26 17.50 9.75
CA VAL A 56 1.38 17.57 8.80
C VAL A 56 2.05 18.93 8.88
N THR A 57 3.27 18.95 9.40
CA THR A 57 4.10 20.15 9.55
C THR A 57 5.42 19.97 8.81
N LEU A 58 6.28 21.00 8.77
CA LEU A 58 7.63 20.86 8.21
C LEU A 58 8.50 19.84 8.96
N SER A 59 8.16 19.54 10.21
CA SER A 59 8.87 18.56 11.06
C SER A 59 8.22 17.18 11.05
N THR A 60 6.93 17.10 10.75
CA THR A 60 6.12 15.88 10.90
C THR A 60 5.66 15.40 9.51
N PRO A 61 6.16 14.26 9.03
CA PRO A 61 5.78 13.72 7.73
C PRO A 61 4.31 13.30 7.71
N PRO A 62 3.67 13.26 6.54
CA PRO A 62 2.31 12.78 6.41
C PRO A 62 2.20 11.29 6.73
N ASN A 63 1.06 10.89 7.30
CA ASN A 63 0.70 9.47 7.45
C ASN A 63 0.32 8.90 6.08
N TYR A 64 1.33 8.57 5.30
CA TYR A 64 1.25 8.04 3.96
C TYR A 64 2.24 6.89 3.81
N TRP A 65 1.95 5.94 2.91
CA TRP A 65 2.73 4.70 2.78
C TRP A 65 4.21 4.95 2.43
N LEU A 66 4.53 6.06 1.74
CA LEU A 66 5.92 6.49 1.50
C LEU A 66 6.71 6.74 2.80
N PHE A 67 6.02 7.01 3.91
CA PHE A 67 6.61 7.24 5.22
C PHE A 67 6.33 6.08 6.19
N ASP A 68 5.90 4.91 5.72
CA ASP A 68 5.46 3.83 6.60
C ASP A 68 6.59 3.28 7.49
N VAL A 69 7.83 3.25 6.99
CA VAL A 69 9.04 2.91 7.78
C VAL A 69 9.24 3.87 8.97
N VAL A 70 8.80 5.11 8.84
CA VAL A 70 8.85 6.14 9.89
C VAL A 70 7.63 6.05 10.82
N ASN A 71 6.47 5.72 10.27
CA ASN A 71 5.20 5.64 11.01
C ASN A 71 5.09 4.38 11.88
N GLN A 72 5.72 3.27 11.47
CA GLN A 72 5.76 2.02 12.24
C GLN A 72 6.68 2.12 13.48
N ASP A 73 7.78 2.87 13.39
CA ASP A 73 8.71 3.12 14.51
C ASP A 73 8.21 4.23 15.46
N GLY A 74 7.21 5.00 15.04
CA GLY A 74 6.57 6.02 15.84
C GLY A 74 5.49 5.43 16.75
N ASN A 75 5.59 5.68 18.06
CA ASN A 75 4.57 5.37 19.07
C ASN A 75 3.16 5.93 18.73
N ILE A 76 3.08 6.81 17.73
CA ILE A 76 1.85 7.44 17.19
C ILE A 76 0.95 6.42 16.46
N ALA A 77 1.51 5.38 15.82
CA ALA A 77 0.69 4.33 15.21
C ALA A 77 0.07 3.41 16.27
N LYS A 78 0.78 3.11 17.37
CA LYS A 78 0.28 2.22 18.42
C LYS A 78 -0.82 2.85 19.26
N GLU A 79 -0.75 4.16 19.52
CA GLU A 79 -1.75 4.88 20.33
C GLU A 79 -3.10 5.12 19.61
N LYS A 80 -3.15 5.03 18.27
CA LYS A 80 -4.41 5.18 17.51
C LYS A 80 -5.02 3.87 17.02
N LEU A 81 -4.41 2.72 17.28
CA LEU A 81 -5.00 1.44 16.91
C LEU A 81 -6.15 1.10 17.87
N SER A 82 -7.31 0.77 17.29
CA SER A 82 -8.46 0.22 18.03
C SER A 82 -7.99 -0.93 18.95
N PRO A 83 -8.52 -1.06 20.18
CA PRO A 83 -8.16 -2.12 21.13
C PRO A 83 -8.20 -3.53 20.51
N VAL A 84 -9.08 -3.74 19.53
CA VAL A 84 -9.21 -5.00 18.79
C VAL A 84 -7.97 -5.29 17.93
N LEU A 85 -7.42 -4.28 17.25
CA LEU A 85 -6.21 -4.43 16.43
C LEU A 85 -4.97 -4.64 17.30
N GLN A 86 -4.92 -3.99 18.47
CA GLN A 86 -3.84 -4.23 19.45
C GLN A 86 -3.84 -5.67 19.95
N HIS A 87 -5.03 -6.24 20.23
CA HIS A 87 -5.16 -7.64 20.63
C HIS A 87 -4.69 -8.60 19.54
N ARG A 88 -5.10 -8.37 18.28
CA ARG A 88 -4.71 -9.26 17.17
C ARG A 88 -3.21 -9.24 16.88
N LEU A 89 -2.56 -8.08 17.00
CA LEU A 89 -1.10 -7.98 16.86
C LEU A 89 -0.38 -8.72 17.99
N LYS A 90 -0.88 -8.63 19.21
CA LYS A 90 -0.33 -9.36 20.35
C LYS A 90 -0.47 -10.88 20.19
N ASP A 91 -1.60 -11.34 19.65
CA ASP A 91 -1.81 -12.77 19.37
C ASP A 91 -0.86 -13.28 18.28
N LEU A 92 -0.57 -12.48 17.25
CA LEU A 92 0.39 -12.80 16.19
C LEU A 92 1.85 -12.86 16.69
N GLU A 93 2.25 -11.95 17.59
CA GLU A 93 3.59 -11.98 18.20
C GLU A 93 3.79 -13.19 19.11
N THR A 94 2.72 -13.70 19.72
CA THR A 94 2.79 -14.86 20.62
C THR A 94 2.88 -16.19 19.85
N GLN A 95 2.43 -16.24 18.60
CA GLN A 95 2.34 -17.48 17.82
C GLN A 95 3.66 -17.90 17.14
N VAL A 96 4.70 -17.06 17.12
CA VAL A 96 5.98 -17.38 16.46
C VAL A 96 6.88 -18.29 17.31
N ASN A 97 6.56 -18.54 18.60
CA ASN A 97 7.47 -19.24 19.52
C ASN A 97 7.04 -20.63 20.00
N GLU A 98 5.93 -21.20 19.50
CA GLU A 98 5.50 -22.56 19.87
C GLU A 98 5.08 -23.40 18.66
N TYR A 99 6.07 -23.82 17.85
CA TYR A 99 5.93 -25.03 17.04
C TYR A 99 6.96 -26.06 17.54
N HIS A 100 6.64 -26.73 18.65
CA HIS A 100 7.30 -27.96 19.05
C HIS A 100 6.33 -29.15 18.98
N ALA A 101 6.70 -30.06 18.05
CA ALA A 101 6.48 -31.50 18.03
C ALA A 101 5.04 -32.06 17.98
N CYS A 102 4.69 -32.64 16.83
CA CYS A 102 3.70 -33.71 16.73
C CYS A 102 4.41 -34.97 16.14
N PRO A 103 4.45 -36.12 16.82
CA PRO A 103 5.13 -37.31 16.33
C PRO A 103 4.14 -38.35 15.76
N CYS A 104 4.25 -38.69 14.47
CA CYS A 104 4.19 -40.09 14.02
C CYS A 104 4.50 -40.31 12.52
N CYS A 105 5.19 -41.43 12.27
CA CYS A 105 5.26 -42.25 11.05
C CYS A 105 6.24 -41.87 9.91
N SER A 106 7.46 -42.38 10.08
CA SER A 106 8.36 -43.10 9.16
C SER A 106 8.09 -43.14 7.64
N THR A 107 9.07 -42.72 6.83
CA THR A 107 10.00 -43.55 5.99
C THR A 107 10.70 -42.67 4.92
N ALA A 108 11.98 -42.93 4.64
CA ALA A 108 12.84 -42.26 3.63
C ALA A 108 13.36 -43.32 2.62
N PRO A 109 14.15 -43.03 1.54
CA PRO A 109 14.47 -41.85 0.70
C PRO A 109 14.27 -42.20 -0.84
N PRO A 110 14.85 -41.56 -1.91
CA PRO A 110 15.84 -40.47 -2.03
C PRO A 110 15.54 -39.31 -3.02
N ALA A 111 16.42 -38.30 -2.94
CA ALA A 111 16.39 -37.00 -3.64
C ALA A 111 16.40 -37.07 -5.18
N PRO A 112 15.95 -35.99 -5.85
CA PRO A 112 16.95 -35.16 -6.53
C PRO A 112 16.72 -33.64 -6.46
N SER A 113 17.86 -32.95 -6.46
CA SER A 113 18.13 -31.63 -7.06
C SER A 113 17.37 -30.39 -6.58
N GLN A 114 18.11 -29.57 -5.83
CA GLN A 114 17.78 -28.19 -5.49
C GLN A 114 17.59 -27.33 -6.75
N CYS A 115 16.38 -26.79 -6.93
CA CYS A 115 16.16 -25.57 -7.70
C CYS A 115 15.92 -24.42 -6.71
N MET A 116 16.54 -23.29 -7.03
CA MET A 116 16.63 -22.09 -6.21
C MET A 116 15.27 -21.59 -5.72
N ASN A 117 15.17 -21.37 -4.41
CA ASN A 117 14.09 -20.59 -3.80
C ASN A 117 14.15 -19.16 -4.32
N ARG A 118 13.23 -18.81 -5.21
CA ARG A 118 12.86 -17.43 -5.47
C ARG A 118 11.98 -17.01 -4.29
N THR A 119 12.48 -16.11 -3.47
CA THR A 119 11.70 -15.45 -2.41
C THR A 119 10.67 -14.57 -3.11
N ASP A 120 9.49 -15.15 -3.33
CA ASP A 120 8.34 -14.47 -3.88
C ASP A 120 7.73 -13.63 -2.75
N VAL A 121 8.18 -12.37 -2.67
CA VAL A 121 7.49 -11.37 -1.86
C VAL A 121 6.21 -11.07 -2.62
N ALA A 122 5.13 -11.74 -2.21
CA ALA A 122 3.78 -11.53 -2.68
C ALA A 122 3.44 -10.03 -2.50
N SER A 123 3.72 -9.26 -3.54
CA SER A 123 3.17 -7.94 -3.70
C SER A 123 1.70 -8.15 -3.99
N ASP A 124 0.83 -7.64 -3.12
CA ASP A 124 -0.62 -7.58 -3.28
C ASP A 124 -1.04 -6.62 -4.41
N VAL A 125 -0.23 -6.56 -5.46
CA VAL A 125 -0.38 -5.74 -6.65
C VAL A 125 -0.43 -6.71 -7.80
N LEU A 126 -1.66 -6.98 -8.25
CA LEU A 126 -1.97 -7.98 -9.28
C LEU A 126 -1.38 -7.65 -10.66
N LEU A 127 -0.72 -6.50 -10.82
CA LEU A 127 -0.12 -6.08 -12.09
C LEU A 127 1.30 -5.55 -11.90
N PRO A 128 2.27 -5.97 -12.74
CA PRO A 128 3.64 -5.46 -12.71
C PRO A 128 3.68 -3.96 -13.04
N ALA A 129 4.60 -3.24 -12.40
CA ALA A 129 4.80 -1.79 -12.56
C ALA A 129 5.11 -1.33 -14.00
N THR A 130 5.31 -2.26 -14.93
CA THR A 130 5.57 -2.02 -16.36
C THR A 130 4.31 -2.07 -17.23
N HIS A 131 3.12 -2.26 -16.65
CA HIS A 131 1.89 -2.32 -17.45
C HIS A 131 1.51 -0.93 -17.95
N ALA A 132 1.56 -0.72 -19.27
CA ALA A 132 1.04 0.48 -19.89
C ALA A 132 -0.48 0.58 -19.66
N PRO A 133 -1.04 1.77 -19.42
CA PRO A 133 -2.50 1.94 -19.38
C PRO A 133 -3.09 1.37 -20.67
N GLY A 134 -4.00 0.40 -20.54
CA GLY A 134 -4.70 -0.16 -21.69
C GLY A 134 -5.55 0.90 -22.41
N ASP A 135 -6.01 0.57 -23.61
CA ASP A 135 -6.88 1.45 -24.39
C ASP A 135 -8.09 1.88 -23.56
N GLU A 136 -8.41 3.17 -23.63
CA GLU A 136 -9.47 3.78 -22.84
C GLU A 136 -10.83 3.39 -23.42
N ILE A 137 -11.35 2.21 -23.01
CA ILE A 137 -12.65 1.71 -23.46
C ILE A 137 -13.80 2.31 -22.65
N SER A 138 -14.91 2.60 -23.33
CA SER A 138 -16.13 3.09 -22.69
C SER A 138 -16.75 2.00 -21.83
N ILE A 139 -17.53 2.36 -20.80
CA ILE A 139 -18.17 1.36 -19.94
C ILE A 139 -19.19 0.50 -20.70
N SER A 140 -19.82 1.03 -21.75
CA SER A 140 -20.73 0.27 -22.62
C SER A 140 -20.00 -0.75 -23.48
N ASP A 141 -18.86 -0.38 -24.04
CA ASP A 141 -18.05 -1.30 -24.84
C ASP A 141 -17.44 -2.38 -23.95
N PHE A 142 -17.02 -2.02 -22.73
CA PHE A 142 -16.58 -2.98 -21.71
C PHE A 142 -17.68 -3.99 -21.37
N CYS A 143 -18.90 -3.53 -21.04
CA CYS A 143 -20.00 -4.45 -20.77
C CYS A 143 -20.32 -5.35 -21.97
N THR A 144 -20.21 -4.84 -23.20
CA THR A 144 -20.41 -5.65 -24.41
C THR A 144 -19.28 -6.66 -24.62
N HIS A 145 -18.04 -6.29 -24.28
CA HIS A 145 -16.86 -7.14 -24.47
C HIS A 145 -16.84 -8.34 -23.52
N TYR A 146 -17.38 -8.17 -22.31
CA TYR A 146 -17.44 -9.21 -21.28
C TYR A 146 -18.84 -9.82 -21.11
N ASP A 147 -19.76 -9.59 -22.06
CA ASP A 147 -21.15 -10.08 -22.03
C ASP A 147 -21.90 -9.77 -20.71
N LEU A 148 -21.60 -8.61 -20.12
CA LEU A 148 -22.22 -8.17 -18.88
C LEU A 148 -23.69 -7.80 -19.10
N THR A 149 -24.52 -8.16 -18.13
CA THR A 149 -25.96 -7.88 -18.19
C THR A 149 -26.24 -6.38 -18.23
N SER A 150 -27.33 -5.99 -18.90
CA SER A 150 -27.76 -4.58 -18.99
C SER A 150 -28.06 -3.95 -17.62
N THR A 151 -28.35 -4.78 -16.61
CA THR A 151 -28.49 -4.38 -15.21
C THR A 151 -27.19 -3.89 -14.60
N VAL A 152 -26.06 -4.55 -14.89
CA VAL A 152 -24.73 -4.11 -14.44
C VAL A 152 -24.36 -2.80 -15.11
N LEU A 153 -24.53 -2.70 -16.43
CA LEU A 153 -24.27 -1.46 -17.17
C LEU A 153 -25.05 -0.27 -16.60
N LYS A 154 -26.35 -0.46 -16.33
CA LYS A 154 -27.21 0.58 -15.75
C LYS A 154 -26.70 1.06 -14.39
N LYS A 155 -26.34 0.13 -13.49
CA LYS A 155 -25.81 0.47 -12.16
C LYS A 155 -24.48 1.24 -12.26
N LEU A 156 -23.60 0.86 -13.17
CA LEU A 156 -22.33 1.57 -13.39
C LEU A 156 -22.57 3.00 -13.90
N GLN A 157 -23.52 3.18 -14.83
CA GLN A 157 -23.90 4.50 -15.36
C GLN A 157 -24.59 5.39 -14.31
N GLU A 158 -25.47 4.83 -13.47
CA GLU A 158 -26.12 5.54 -12.36
C GLU A 158 -25.10 6.07 -11.33
N ASN A 159 -23.97 5.37 -11.18
CA ASN A 159 -22.85 5.78 -10.32
C ASN A 159 -21.79 6.63 -11.06
N LEU A 160 -22.13 7.17 -12.23
CA LEU A 160 -21.29 8.06 -13.04
C LEU A 160 -19.95 7.43 -13.49
N LEU A 161 -19.85 6.10 -13.51
CA LEU A 161 -18.69 5.39 -14.05
C LEU A 161 -18.78 5.38 -15.59
N ARG A 162 -18.08 6.32 -16.23
CA ARG A 162 -18.11 6.49 -17.70
C ARG A 162 -17.06 5.66 -18.43
N LYS A 163 -15.96 5.32 -17.75
CA LYS A 163 -14.78 4.68 -18.35
C LYS A 163 -14.46 3.39 -17.60
N ALA A 164 -14.05 2.34 -18.32
CA ALA A 164 -13.72 1.07 -17.69
C ALA A 164 -12.49 1.17 -16.78
N CYS A 165 -11.53 2.05 -17.10
CA CYS A 165 -10.37 2.32 -16.24
C CYS A 165 -10.74 2.84 -14.85
N SER A 166 -11.94 3.43 -14.69
CA SER A 166 -12.43 3.88 -13.39
C SER A 166 -12.77 2.72 -12.45
N LEU A 167 -13.09 1.52 -12.99
CA LEU A 167 -13.37 0.32 -12.19
C LEU A 167 -12.16 -0.11 -11.34
N HIS A 168 -10.94 0.22 -11.78
CA HIS A 168 -9.72 -0.09 -11.03
C HIS A 168 -9.64 0.64 -9.67
N PHE A 169 -10.40 1.72 -9.50
CA PHE A 169 -10.47 2.47 -8.25
C PHE A 169 -11.69 2.08 -7.40
N VAL A 170 -12.55 1.18 -7.89
CA VAL A 170 -13.78 0.77 -7.20
C VAL A 170 -13.46 -0.44 -6.33
N SER A 171 -13.68 -0.32 -5.02
CA SER A 171 -13.50 -1.44 -4.10
C SER A 171 -14.73 -2.37 -4.07
N LEU A 172 -14.55 -3.58 -3.55
CA LEU A 172 -15.68 -4.49 -3.28
C LEU A 172 -16.73 -3.86 -2.35
N GLN A 173 -16.31 -2.99 -1.44
CA GLN A 173 -17.23 -2.29 -0.55
C GLN A 173 -18.07 -1.26 -1.31
N ASP A 174 -17.45 -0.54 -2.26
CA ASP A 174 -18.15 0.40 -3.14
C ASP A 174 -19.18 -0.32 -4.01
N LEU A 175 -18.84 -1.48 -4.59
CA LEU A 175 -19.80 -2.29 -5.35
C LEU A 175 -21.01 -2.71 -4.50
N LYS A 176 -20.80 -3.06 -3.23
CA LYS A 176 -21.90 -3.35 -2.28
C LYS A 176 -22.75 -2.10 -2.00
N TYR A 177 -22.14 -0.93 -1.83
CA TYR A 177 -22.89 0.33 -1.67
C TYR A 177 -23.68 0.71 -2.93
N MET A 178 -23.16 0.37 -4.10
CA MET A 178 -23.83 0.52 -5.41
C MET A 178 -24.93 -0.54 -5.64
N GLN A 179 -25.26 -1.34 -4.62
CA GLN A 179 -26.31 -2.38 -4.65
C GLN A 179 -26.05 -3.46 -5.72
N PHE A 180 -24.79 -3.81 -5.97
CA PHE A 180 -24.45 -4.99 -6.77
C PHE A 180 -24.76 -6.27 -5.99
N ASN A 181 -25.37 -7.24 -6.66
CA ASN A 181 -25.55 -8.57 -6.09
C ASN A 181 -24.23 -9.33 -6.12
N HIS A 182 -24.10 -10.38 -5.31
CA HIS A 182 -22.88 -11.20 -5.33
C HIS A 182 -22.62 -11.82 -6.71
N GLY A 183 -23.67 -12.23 -7.44
CA GLY A 183 -23.56 -12.71 -8.83
C GLY A 183 -23.01 -11.63 -9.77
N ASP A 184 -23.56 -10.42 -9.68
CA ASP A 184 -23.09 -9.28 -10.49
C ASP A 184 -21.61 -8.94 -10.21
N ILE A 185 -21.14 -9.13 -8.97
CA ILE A 185 -19.74 -8.87 -8.57
C ILE A 185 -18.81 -9.97 -9.07
N THR A 186 -19.26 -11.23 -9.14
CA THR A 186 -18.44 -12.33 -9.67
C THR A 186 -18.26 -12.28 -11.18
N ASP A 187 -19.17 -11.61 -11.90
CA ASP A 187 -19.11 -11.46 -13.34
C ASP A 187 -18.23 -10.26 -13.78
N LEU A 188 -17.81 -9.40 -12.83
CA LEU A 188 -16.99 -8.18 -13.04
C LEU A 188 -15.48 -8.46 -12.89
#